data_AF-A8DWP7-F1
#
_entry.id   AF-A8DWP7-F1
#
_cell.length_a   1.000
_cell.length_b   1.000
_cell.length_c   1.000
_cell.angle_alpha   90.00
_cell.angle_beta   90.00
_cell.angle_gamma   90.00
#
_symmetry.space_group_name_H-M   'P 1'
#
loop_
_entity.id
_entity.type
_entity.pdbx_description
1 polymer ?
#
loop_
_entity_poly.entity_id
_entity_poly.type
_entity_poly.pdbx_seq_one_letter_code
_entity_poly.pdbx_strand_id
1 'polypeptide(L)'
;VDAIFSSTRKCGAADDVATWGQVGVEGALADKSIQLFGRNSVSGTYGYFKEKALCKGDFKNNVNEQPGSASVVQSVSTSLNGLGYSGIGYKTSSVRALPIAKKEGDAFVDATSENAINGTYPLSRFLYVYINKKPGQALPPMEAEFLKMVMAKVGQEVVVKDGYIPLPAKVVEKQMADLGLTQIPMSIETRSKPQIDFNTPAQQRLRKVRALKDKMAASGIAFGGISVILAIVLIFFYLLYEVAPLFQSAHMQKWQENGQTLDAYTSP
;
A
#
# COMPACT_ATOMS: atom_id res chain seq x y z
N VAL A 1 20.00 1.94 12.79
CA VAL A 1 18.94 1.89 11.75
C VAL A 1 19.50 2.19 10.37
N ASP A 2 20.14 3.34 10.19
CA ASP A 2 20.74 3.75 8.92
C ASP A 2 21.71 2.70 8.32
N ALA A 3 22.69 2.22 9.10
CA ALA A 3 23.64 1.17 8.67
C ALA A 3 23.01 -0.15 8.20
N ILE A 4 21.78 -0.44 8.65
CA ILE A 4 21.05 -1.66 8.28
C ILE A 4 20.34 -1.46 6.94
N PHE A 5 19.65 -0.33 6.76
CA PHE A 5 18.75 -0.10 5.63
C PHE A 5 19.36 0.72 4.49
N SER A 6 20.39 1.54 4.75
CA SER A 6 20.99 2.43 3.76
C SER A 6 22.29 1.88 3.19
N SER A 7 22.47 2.05 1.88
CA SER A 7 23.74 1.82 1.19
C SER A 7 24.72 2.99 1.38
N THR A 8 24.21 4.20 1.58
CA THR A 8 24.99 5.44 1.67
C THR A 8 25.35 5.86 3.10
N ARG A 9 24.63 5.34 4.10
CA ARG A 9 24.88 5.58 5.54
C ARG A 9 25.04 7.07 5.92
N LYS A 10 24.14 7.93 5.43
CA LYS A 10 24.24 9.40 5.61
C LYS A 10 24.03 9.88 7.04
N CYS A 11 23.60 9.03 7.96
CA CYS A 11 23.56 9.36 9.38
C CYS A 11 24.93 9.22 10.07
N GLY A 12 25.98 8.80 9.34
CA GLY A 12 27.37 8.82 9.82
C GLY A 12 27.90 7.48 10.32
N ALA A 13 27.19 6.37 10.09
CA ALA A 13 27.70 5.05 10.45
C ALA A 13 28.89 4.67 9.55
N ALA A 14 29.99 4.25 10.17
CA ALA A 14 31.21 3.86 9.46
C ALA A 14 31.00 2.58 8.62
N ASP A 15 30.51 1.53 9.29
CA ASP A 15 30.42 0.20 8.71
C ASP A 15 29.00 -0.17 8.29
N ASP A 16 28.93 -1.11 7.34
CA ASP A 16 27.67 -1.72 6.92
C ASP A 16 27.21 -2.79 7.91
N VAL A 17 25.90 -2.87 8.14
CA VAL A 17 25.28 -3.91 8.97
C VAL A 17 24.44 -4.85 8.10
N ALA A 18 24.81 -6.12 8.09
CA ALA A 18 24.18 -7.18 7.31
C ALA A 18 23.67 -8.36 8.18
N THR A 19 24.19 -8.57 9.38
CA THR A 19 23.77 -9.66 10.29
C THR A 19 23.24 -9.15 11.62
N TRP A 20 22.46 -9.98 12.30
CA TRP A 20 21.90 -9.65 13.62
C TRP A 20 22.97 -9.55 14.72
N GLY A 21 24.06 -10.32 14.62
CA GLY A 21 25.18 -10.25 15.56
C GLY A 21 25.88 -8.89 15.58
N GLN A 22 25.95 -8.21 14.44
CA GLN A 22 26.54 -6.85 14.34
C GLN A 22 25.72 -5.79 15.10
N VAL A 23 24.47 -6.08 15.45
CA VAL A 23 23.61 -5.20 16.27
C VAL A 23 23.38 -5.76 17.67
N GLY A 24 24.26 -6.67 18.11
CA GLY A 24 24.27 -7.19 19.49
C GLY A 24 23.24 -8.27 19.76
N VAL A 25 22.64 -8.89 18.73
CA VAL A 25 21.78 -10.06 18.95
C VAL A 25 22.64 -11.31 19.07
N GLU A 26 22.42 -12.04 20.16
CA GLU A 26 23.14 -13.27 20.48
C GLU A 26 22.37 -14.54 20.07
N GLY A 27 23.03 -15.69 20.19
CA GLY A 27 22.42 -17.01 19.98
C GLY A 27 22.17 -17.34 18.51
N ALA A 28 21.15 -18.17 18.25
CA ALA A 28 20.90 -18.76 16.93
C ALA A 28 20.61 -17.75 15.81
N LEU A 29 20.29 -16.49 16.15
CA LEU A 29 20.04 -15.42 15.19
C LEU A 29 21.31 -14.64 14.83
N ALA A 30 22.37 -14.67 15.66
CA ALA A 30 23.55 -13.81 15.53
C ALA A 30 24.20 -13.90 14.13
N ASP A 31 24.42 -15.12 13.63
CA ASP A 31 25.05 -15.37 12.33
C ASP A 31 24.08 -15.27 11.14
N LYS A 32 22.79 -15.00 11.38
CA LYS A 32 21.81 -14.84 10.31
C LYS A 32 21.91 -13.45 9.71
N SER A 33 21.88 -13.39 8.38
CA SER A 33 21.68 -12.13 7.66
C SER A 33 20.34 -11.51 8.03
N ILE A 34 20.19 -10.20 7.87
CA ILE A 34 18.92 -9.51 8.11
C ILE A 34 18.16 -9.46 6.79
N GLN A 35 16.99 -10.11 6.73
CA GLN A 35 16.12 -10.00 5.55
C GLN A 35 15.29 -8.71 5.64
N LEU A 36 15.59 -7.75 4.77
CA LEU A 36 14.99 -6.41 4.82
C LEU A 36 13.69 -6.33 4.03
N PHE A 37 12.68 -5.74 4.63
CA PHE A 37 11.38 -5.43 4.01
C PHE A 37 11.07 -3.94 4.12
N GLY A 38 10.62 -3.34 3.03
CA GLY A 38 10.35 -1.91 2.95
C GLY A 38 9.13 -1.58 2.11
N ARG A 39 8.89 -0.29 1.89
CA ARG A 39 7.84 0.22 1.00
C ARG A 39 8.46 0.70 -0.31
N ASN A 40 7.65 0.81 -1.35
CA ASN A 40 8.07 1.43 -2.62
C ASN A 40 8.16 2.96 -2.54
N SER A 41 8.79 3.57 -3.54
CA SER A 41 9.10 5.01 -3.58
C SER A 41 7.90 5.95 -3.55
N VAL A 42 6.72 5.48 -3.98
CA VAL A 42 5.47 6.27 -3.95
C VAL A 42 4.85 6.35 -2.55
N SER A 43 5.35 5.57 -1.59
CA SER A 43 4.84 5.56 -0.21
C SER A 43 5.34 6.75 0.60
N GLY A 44 4.42 7.49 1.23
CA GLY A 44 4.79 8.50 2.23
C GLY A 44 5.56 7.92 3.43
N THR A 45 5.40 6.63 3.74
CA THR A 45 6.21 5.95 4.76
C THR A 45 7.64 5.70 4.27
N TYR A 46 7.82 5.36 2.99
CA TYR A 46 9.16 5.28 2.38
C TYR A 46 9.87 6.62 2.47
N GLY A 47 9.23 7.68 1.99
CA GLY A 47 9.82 9.03 1.97
C GLY A 47 10.23 9.52 3.37
N TYR A 48 9.34 9.32 4.35
CA TYR A 48 9.63 9.70 5.74
C TYR A 48 10.73 8.86 6.38
N PHE A 49 10.73 7.54 6.18
CA PHE A 49 11.79 6.69 6.70
C PHE A 49 13.13 7.06 6.07
N LYS A 50 13.17 7.31 4.76
CA LYS A 50 14.35 7.81 4.05
C LYS A 50 14.84 9.13 4.64
N GLU A 51 13.95 10.07 4.87
CA GLU A 51 14.31 11.39 5.40
C GLU A 51 14.80 11.32 6.84
N LYS A 52 14.06 10.64 7.71
CA LYS A 52 14.27 10.69 9.17
C LYS A 52 15.17 9.59 9.71
N ALA A 53 15.04 8.36 9.21
CA ALA A 53 15.81 7.23 9.70
C ALA A 53 17.13 7.03 8.93
N LEU A 54 17.19 7.45 7.67
CA LEU A 54 18.37 7.30 6.79
C LEU A 54 19.06 8.61 6.47
N CYS A 55 18.64 9.74 7.05
CA CYS A 55 19.23 11.06 6.80
C CYS A 55 19.30 11.42 5.30
N LYS A 56 18.24 11.07 4.54
CA LYS A 56 18.15 11.19 3.07
C LYS A 56 19.17 10.32 2.31
N GLY A 57 19.66 9.27 2.95
CA GLY A 57 20.47 8.22 2.34
C GLY A 57 19.64 7.28 1.49
N ASP A 58 20.28 6.62 0.53
CA ASP A 58 19.62 5.67 -0.35
C ASP A 58 19.48 4.31 0.33
N PHE A 59 18.37 3.63 0.06
CA PHE A 59 18.14 2.28 0.57
C PHE A 59 19.14 1.31 -0.07
N LYS A 60 19.46 0.21 0.62
CA LYS A 60 20.15 -0.92 0.01
C LYS A 60 19.27 -1.56 -1.06
N ASN A 61 19.91 -2.09 -2.11
CA ASN A 61 19.20 -2.73 -3.23
C ASN A 61 18.52 -4.05 -2.86
N ASN A 62 18.86 -4.63 -1.70
CA ASN A 62 18.27 -5.87 -1.18
C ASN A 62 17.08 -5.65 -0.23
N VAL A 63 16.56 -4.43 -0.13
CA VAL A 63 15.30 -4.17 0.58
C VAL A 63 14.15 -4.69 -0.28
N ASN A 64 13.46 -5.71 0.21
CA ASN A 64 12.30 -6.29 -0.47
C ASN A 64 11.11 -5.33 -0.36
N GLU A 65 10.81 -4.62 -1.44
CA GLU A 65 9.71 -3.66 -1.49
C GLU A 65 8.34 -4.35 -1.40
N GLN A 66 7.47 -3.79 -0.57
CA GLN A 66 6.12 -4.28 -0.33
C GLN A 66 5.07 -3.26 -0.77
N PRO A 67 3.94 -3.71 -1.33
CA PRO A 67 2.89 -2.81 -1.83
C PRO A 67 2.24 -1.99 -0.71
N GLY A 68 2.15 -2.55 0.51
CA GLY A 68 1.48 -1.94 1.66
C GLY A 68 2.20 -2.17 2.99
N SER A 69 1.85 -1.36 3.99
CA SER A 69 2.36 -1.48 5.36
C SER A 69 1.97 -2.81 6.03
N ALA A 70 0.77 -3.31 5.73
CA ALA A 70 0.32 -4.63 6.17
C ALA A 70 1.17 -5.75 5.54
N SER A 71 1.54 -5.63 4.27
CA SER A 71 2.40 -6.59 3.57
C SER A 71 3.81 -6.62 4.20
N VAL A 72 4.38 -5.48 4.59
CA VAL A 72 5.65 -5.47 5.37
C VAL A 72 5.51 -6.27 6.66
N VAL A 73 4.46 -6.04 7.44
CA VAL A 73 4.22 -6.77 8.70
C VAL A 73 4.06 -8.27 8.45
N GLN A 74 3.33 -8.65 7.40
CA GLN A 74 3.15 -10.04 7.02
C GLN A 74 4.47 -10.70 6.59
N SER A 75 5.30 -10.02 5.81
CA SER A 75 6.60 -10.59 5.40
C SER A 75 7.54 -10.77 6.59
N VAL A 76 7.57 -9.81 7.51
CA VAL A 76 8.35 -9.92 8.76
C VAL A 76 7.83 -11.06 9.63
N SER A 77 6.51 -11.21 9.79
CA SER A 77 5.94 -12.27 10.63
C SER A 77 6.23 -13.69 10.13
N THR A 78 6.43 -13.85 8.81
CA THR A 78 6.78 -15.15 8.19
C THR A 78 8.29 -15.35 8.00
N SER A 79 9.12 -14.38 8.36
CA SER A 79 10.58 -14.44 8.17
C SER A 79 11.29 -14.55 9.52
N LEU A 80 12.05 -15.64 9.70
CA LEU A 80 12.77 -15.93 10.95
C LEU A 80 13.79 -14.84 11.32
N ASN A 81 14.39 -14.20 10.31
CA ASN A 81 15.43 -13.17 10.41
C ASN A 81 15.01 -11.84 9.78
N GLY A 82 13.70 -11.62 9.65
CA GLY A 82 13.12 -10.47 8.98
C GLY A 82 13.17 -9.18 9.79
N LEU A 83 13.44 -8.06 9.13
CA LEU A 83 13.32 -6.72 9.67
C LEU A 83 12.63 -5.81 8.64
N GLY A 84 11.69 -4.99 9.09
CA GLY A 84 11.04 -4.01 8.23
C GLY A 84 10.55 -2.80 8.99
N TYR A 85 10.13 -1.78 8.25
CA TYR A 85 9.52 -0.58 8.81
C TYR A 85 8.06 -0.45 8.38
N SER A 86 7.18 -0.18 9.34
CA SER A 86 5.75 -0.04 9.11
C SER A 86 5.12 0.96 10.08
N GLY A 87 3.89 1.40 9.80
CA GLY A 87 3.13 2.23 10.72
C GLY A 87 2.62 1.41 11.90
N ILE A 88 2.59 2.00 13.10
CA ILE A 88 2.24 1.28 14.34
C ILE A 88 0.84 0.66 14.33
N GLY A 89 -0.12 1.28 13.61
CA GLY A 89 -1.47 0.75 13.45
C GLY A 89 -1.58 -0.58 12.69
N TYR A 90 -0.49 -1.04 12.04
CA TYR A 90 -0.43 -2.34 11.38
C TYR A 90 0.17 -3.44 12.27
N LYS A 91 0.62 -3.11 13.49
CA LYS A 91 1.25 -4.08 14.40
C LYS A 91 0.27 -5.19 14.75
N THR A 92 0.73 -6.43 14.64
CA THR A 92 0.05 -7.63 15.14
C THR A 92 0.89 -8.27 16.26
N SER A 93 0.36 -9.30 16.92
CA SER A 93 1.11 -10.07 17.91
C SER A 93 2.28 -10.85 17.31
N SER A 94 2.29 -11.07 15.99
CA SER A 94 3.33 -11.83 15.28
C SER A 94 4.59 -11.01 15.00
N VAL A 95 4.61 -9.71 15.33
CA VAL A 95 5.78 -8.85 15.16
C VAL A 95 6.04 -8.03 16.42
N ARG A 96 7.32 -7.75 16.68
CA ARG A 96 7.74 -6.88 17.78
C ARG A 96 8.21 -5.54 17.22
N ALA A 97 7.66 -4.45 17.73
CA ALA A 97 8.21 -3.12 17.49
C ALA A 97 9.49 -2.96 18.31
N LEU A 98 10.57 -2.49 17.69
CA LEU A 98 11.86 -2.32 18.34
C LEU A 98 11.99 -0.93 18.96
N PRO A 99 12.51 -0.82 20.18
CA PRO A 99 12.91 0.47 20.72
C PRO A 99 14.12 0.99 19.94
N ILE A 100 14.17 2.31 19.73
CA ILE A 100 15.24 2.96 18.97
C ILE A 100 15.73 4.22 19.70
N ALA A 101 16.99 4.54 19.51
CA ALA A 101 17.62 5.76 19.98
C ALA A 101 17.69 6.78 18.82
N LYS A 102 17.62 8.07 19.14
CA LYS A 102 17.71 9.15 18.14
C LYS A 102 19.16 9.35 17.67
N LYS A 103 20.09 9.27 18.60
CA LYS A 103 21.53 9.34 18.35
C LYS A 103 22.23 8.18 19.05
N GLU A 104 23.48 7.95 18.65
CA GLU A 104 24.35 7.03 19.36
C GLU A 104 24.55 7.49 20.82
N GLY A 105 24.51 6.55 21.76
CA GLY A 105 24.61 6.82 23.20
C GLY A 105 23.30 7.28 23.87
N ASP A 106 22.28 7.68 23.11
CA ASP A 106 20.97 7.99 23.68
C ASP A 106 20.28 6.70 24.19
N ALA A 107 19.40 6.85 25.18
CA ALA A 107 18.54 5.76 25.63
C ALA A 107 17.62 5.27 24.50
N PHE A 108 17.43 3.96 24.42
CA PHE A 108 16.44 3.36 23.54
C PHE A 108 15.03 3.66 24.05
N VAL A 109 14.17 4.17 23.16
CA VAL A 109 12.78 4.53 23.48
C VAL A 109 11.82 3.57 22.80
N ASP A 110 10.91 2.98 23.56
CA ASP A 110 9.88 2.08 23.04
C ASP A 110 8.85 2.79 22.17
N ALA A 111 8.36 2.08 21.15
CA ALA A 111 7.30 2.52 20.25
C ALA A 111 5.90 2.43 20.91
N THR A 112 5.65 3.24 21.93
CA THR A 112 4.37 3.31 22.66
C THR A 112 3.57 4.54 22.26
N SER A 113 2.26 4.51 22.50
CA SER A 113 1.39 5.68 22.29
C SER A 113 1.84 6.88 23.11
N GLU A 114 2.27 6.66 24.35
CA GLU A 114 2.78 7.70 25.24
C GLU A 114 4.05 8.37 24.66
N ASN A 115 5.04 7.57 24.27
CA ASN A 115 6.31 8.07 23.71
C ASN A 115 6.13 8.74 22.35
N ALA A 116 5.11 8.36 21.59
CA ALA A 116 4.78 9.03 20.35
C ALA A 116 4.04 10.36 20.58
N ILE A 117 3.13 10.44 21.56
CA ILE A 117 2.41 11.68 21.91
C ILE A 117 3.35 12.74 22.48
N ASN A 118 4.24 12.35 23.39
CA ASN A 118 5.20 13.28 24.01
C ASN A 118 6.42 13.58 23.11
N GLY A 119 6.53 12.91 21.96
CA GLY A 119 7.58 13.13 20.97
C GLY A 119 8.94 12.52 21.29
N THR A 120 9.04 11.65 22.30
CA THR A 120 10.30 10.99 22.66
C THR A 120 10.67 9.85 21.69
N TYR A 121 9.68 9.16 21.11
CA TYR A 121 9.96 8.12 20.12
C TYR A 121 10.45 8.75 18.80
N PRO A 122 11.67 8.42 18.30
CA PRO A 122 12.31 9.17 17.21
C PRO A 122 11.58 9.19 15.86
N LEU A 123 10.71 8.21 15.59
CA LEU A 123 10.02 8.05 14.31
C LEU A 123 8.51 8.29 14.40
N SER A 124 8.02 9.04 15.39
CA SER A 124 6.63 9.47 15.48
C SER A 124 6.33 10.64 14.52
N ARG A 125 5.14 10.65 13.92
CA ARG A 125 4.68 11.73 13.03
C ARG A 125 3.17 11.85 13.02
N PHE A 126 2.67 13.05 12.71
CA PHE A 126 1.27 13.23 12.34
C PHE A 126 0.99 12.69 10.94
N LEU A 127 -0.26 12.25 10.74
CA LEU A 127 -0.85 12.08 9.41
C LEU A 127 -1.72 13.30 9.13
N TYR A 128 -1.49 13.92 7.99
CA TYR A 128 -2.16 15.18 7.63
C TYR A 128 -3.30 14.92 6.65
N VAL A 129 -4.44 15.56 6.91
CA VAL A 129 -5.51 15.74 5.94
C VAL A 129 -5.29 17.09 5.28
N TYR A 130 -5.09 17.10 3.97
CA TYR A 130 -4.93 18.34 3.21
C TYR A 130 -6.29 18.81 2.71
N ILE A 131 -6.57 20.09 2.93
CA ILE A 131 -7.78 20.76 2.44
C ILE A 131 -7.40 21.98 1.63
N ASN A 132 -8.16 22.27 0.59
CA ASN A 132 -7.98 23.46 -0.22
C ASN A 132 -8.83 24.62 0.33
N LYS A 133 -8.41 25.17 1.47
CA LYS A 133 -9.09 26.32 2.10
C LYS A 133 -8.59 27.63 1.51
N LYS A 134 -9.50 28.41 0.94
CA LYS A 134 -9.18 29.77 0.48
C LYS A 134 -8.84 30.68 1.69
N PRO A 135 -7.73 31.44 1.65
CA PRO A 135 -7.40 32.40 2.69
C PRO A 135 -8.54 33.38 2.95
N GLY A 136 -8.81 33.70 4.23
CA GLY A 136 -9.88 34.61 4.63
C GLY A 136 -11.32 34.10 4.44
N GLN A 137 -11.53 32.95 3.78
CA GLN A 137 -12.86 32.37 3.59
C GLN A 137 -13.12 31.23 4.57
N ALA A 138 -14.36 31.13 5.03
CA ALA A 138 -14.83 29.99 5.81
C ALA A 138 -14.80 28.72 4.97
N LEU A 139 -14.66 27.56 5.63
CA LEU A 139 -14.81 26.28 4.96
C LEU A 139 -16.26 26.07 4.50
N PRO A 140 -16.48 25.42 3.35
CA PRO A 140 -17.78 24.89 2.98
C PRO A 140 -18.39 24.08 4.14
N PRO A 141 -19.69 24.23 4.45
CA PRO A 141 -20.29 23.64 5.64
C PRO A 141 -20.07 22.12 5.77
N MET A 142 -20.15 21.39 4.67
CA MET A 142 -19.97 19.93 4.68
C MET A 142 -18.53 19.52 5.02
N GLU A 143 -17.55 20.28 4.54
CA GLU A 143 -16.14 20.05 4.85
C GLU A 143 -15.84 20.43 6.30
N ALA A 144 -16.42 21.53 6.79
CA ALA A 144 -16.32 21.93 8.19
C ALA A 144 -16.87 20.85 9.13
N GLU A 145 -18.08 20.33 8.88
CA GLU A 145 -18.67 19.29 9.72
C GLU A 145 -17.91 17.96 9.64
N PHE A 146 -17.37 17.61 8.47
CA PHE A 146 -16.50 16.44 8.35
C PHE A 146 -15.24 16.59 9.20
N LEU A 147 -14.53 17.73 9.12
CA LEU A 147 -13.32 17.96 9.91
C LEU A 147 -13.62 18.03 11.42
N LYS A 148 -14.75 18.62 11.82
CA LYS A 148 -15.23 18.56 13.20
C LYS A 148 -15.44 17.11 13.66
N MET A 149 -16.09 16.28 12.85
CA MET A 149 -16.30 14.87 13.17
C MET A 149 -14.97 14.11 13.29
N VAL A 150 -14.03 14.33 12.36
CA VAL A 150 -12.68 13.72 12.41
C VAL A 150 -11.97 14.05 13.72
N MET A 151 -12.07 15.29 14.20
CA MET A 151 -11.44 15.76 15.44
C MET A 151 -12.25 15.48 16.71
N ALA A 152 -13.55 15.22 16.58
CA ALA A 152 -14.44 14.92 17.69
C ALA A 152 -14.14 13.54 18.28
N LYS A 153 -14.67 13.31 19.49
CA LYS A 153 -14.54 12.03 20.22
C LYS A 153 -14.85 10.83 19.34
N VAL A 154 -15.96 10.86 18.60
CA VAL A 154 -16.37 9.75 17.71
C VAL A 154 -15.34 9.45 16.61
N GLY A 155 -14.74 10.47 16.01
CA GLY A 155 -13.69 10.28 15.01
C GLY A 155 -12.41 9.72 15.63
N GLN A 156 -12.02 10.23 16.80
CA GLN A 156 -10.82 9.76 17.52
C GLN A 156 -10.98 8.35 18.09
N GLU A 157 -12.19 7.92 18.43
CA GLU A 157 -12.48 6.52 18.81
C GLU A 157 -12.23 5.56 17.64
N VAL A 158 -12.56 5.95 16.41
CA VAL A 158 -12.24 5.16 15.20
C VAL A 158 -10.72 5.07 15.01
N VAL A 159 -10.00 6.18 15.19
CA VAL A 159 -8.52 6.21 15.12
C VAL A 159 -7.90 5.20 16.10
N VAL A 160 -8.36 5.17 17.35
CA VAL A 160 -7.89 4.22 18.36
C VAL A 160 -8.23 2.78 17.98
N LYS A 161 -9.46 2.54 17.50
CA LYS A 161 -9.91 1.20 17.08
C LYS A 161 -9.06 0.64 15.95
N ASP A 162 -8.62 1.49 15.03
CA ASP A 162 -7.75 1.12 13.91
C ASP A 162 -6.26 1.07 14.29
N GLY A 163 -5.94 1.14 15.59
CA GLY A 163 -4.58 0.96 16.12
C GLY A 163 -3.70 2.21 16.05
N TYR A 164 -4.27 3.38 15.76
CA TYR A 164 -3.55 4.65 15.72
C TYR A 164 -3.66 5.41 17.05
N ILE A 165 -2.81 6.42 17.16
CA ILE A 165 -2.72 7.27 18.35
C ILE A 165 -3.67 8.45 18.16
N PRO A 166 -4.59 8.70 19.12
CA PRO A 166 -5.52 9.81 19.03
C PRO A 166 -4.80 11.15 19.15
N LEU A 167 -5.39 12.19 18.55
CA LEU A 167 -4.88 13.55 18.66
C LEU A 167 -4.96 14.04 20.11
N PRO A 168 -3.89 14.65 20.65
CA PRO A 168 -3.95 15.35 21.93
C PRO A 168 -4.95 16.52 21.87
N ALA A 169 -5.66 16.78 22.98
CA ALA A 169 -6.66 17.85 23.06
C ALA A 169 -6.11 19.21 22.59
N LYS A 170 -4.90 19.57 23.02
CA LYS A 170 -4.22 20.81 22.59
C LYS A 170 -4.01 20.89 21.08
N VAL A 171 -3.77 19.77 20.41
CA VAL A 171 -3.62 19.70 18.95
C VAL A 171 -4.99 19.91 18.30
N VAL A 172 -6.03 19.25 18.80
CA VAL A 172 -7.41 19.44 18.31
C VAL A 172 -7.85 20.89 18.44
N GLU A 173 -7.68 21.51 19.61
CA GLU A 173 -8.02 22.92 19.85
C GLU A 173 -7.30 23.85 18.88
N LYS A 174 -5.99 23.64 18.70
CA LYS A 174 -5.19 24.41 17.74
C LYS A 174 -5.70 24.25 16.32
N GLN A 175 -5.90 23.01 15.85
CA GLN A 175 -6.37 22.76 14.49
C GLN A 175 -7.78 23.32 14.25
N MET A 176 -8.67 23.22 15.24
CA MET A 176 -10.01 23.82 15.17
C MET A 176 -9.92 25.35 15.08
N ALA A 177 -9.01 25.99 15.81
CA ALA A 177 -8.78 27.42 15.72
C ALA A 177 -8.21 27.84 14.36
N ASP A 178 -7.17 27.15 13.88
CA ASP A 178 -6.53 27.40 12.58
C ASP A 178 -7.53 27.31 11.41
N LEU A 179 -8.53 26.43 11.55
CA LEU A 179 -9.61 26.23 10.57
C LEU A 179 -10.81 27.18 10.74
N GLY A 180 -10.86 27.98 11.81
CA GLY A 180 -11.99 28.86 12.13
C GLY A 180 -13.24 28.09 12.60
N LEU A 181 -13.05 26.93 13.23
CA LEU A 181 -14.10 26.03 13.69
C LEU A 181 -14.38 26.13 15.21
N THR A 182 -13.76 27.09 15.90
CA THR A 182 -13.82 27.31 17.36
C THR A 182 -15.16 27.80 17.90
N GLN A 183 -16.20 27.89 17.07
CA GLN A 183 -17.54 28.27 17.49
C GLN A 183 -18.44 27.03 17.55
N ILE A 184 -18.77 26.58 18.76
CA ILE A 184 -20.15 26.15 19.02
C ILE A 184 -20.93 27.47 19.10
N PRO A 185 -21.88 27.78 18.21
CA PRO A 185 -22.76 28.89 18.48
C PRO A 185 -23.53 28.57 19.77
N MET A 186 -23.20 29.25 20.87
CA MET A 186 -24.08 29.40 22.04
C MET A 186 -25.26 30.30 21.64
N SER A 187 -26.06 29.79 20.72
CA SER A 187 -27.40 30.25 20.40
C SER A 187 -28.04 29.10 19.62
N ILE A 188 -28.42 28.05 20.34
CA ILE A 188 -29.53 27.20 19.88
C ILE A 188 -30.80 28.02 20.09
N GLU A 189 -30.94 29.12 19.36
CA GLU A 189 -32.25 29.56 18.92
C GLU A 189 -32.49 28.82 17.62
N THR A 190 -33.17 27.67 17.74
CA THR A 190 -34.06 27.09 16.73
C THR A 190 -33.69 27.37 15.26
N ARG A 191 -32.50 26.97 14.82
CA ARG A 191 -32.33 26.58 13.42
C ARG A 191 -32.69 25.10 13.34
N SER A 192 -33.81 24.81 12.68
CA SER A 192 -34.20 23.45 12.32
C SER A 192 -32.98 22.70 11.78
N LYS A 193 -32.86 21.42 12.14
CA LYS A 193 -31.81 20.50 11.64
C LYS A 193 -31.52 20.86 10.17
N PRO A 194 -30.28 21.19 9.78
CA PRO A 194 -29.97 21.41 8.37
C PRO A 194 -30.32 20.11 7.64
N GLN A 195 -31.45 20.12 6.95
CA GLN A 195 -31.93 18.98 6.21
C GLN A 195 -31.06 18.94 4.96
N ILE A 196 -30.10 18.02 4.94
CA ILE A 196 -29.23 17.82 3.78
C ILE A 196 -30.13 17.36 2.64
N ASP A 197 -30.40 18.25 1.69
CA ASP A 197 -31.14 17.92 0.50
C ASP A 197 -30.23 17.15 -0.47
N PHE A 198 -30.28 15.82 -0.35
CA PHE A 198 -29.62 14.90 -1.26
C PHE A 198 -30.20 14.94 -2.68
N ASN A 199 -31.24 15.73 -2.95
CA ASN A 199 -31.95 15.82 -4.21
C ASN A 199 -31.92 17.22 -4.83
N THR A 200 -30.91 18.04 -4.50
CA THR A 200 -30.70 19.29 -5.23
C THR A 200 -30.61 19.05 -6.75
N PRO A 201 -31.18 19.92 -7.61
CA PRO A 201 -31.15 19.75 -9.06
C PRO A 201 -29.73 19.59 -9.63
N ALA A 202 -28.74 20.25 -9.02
CA ALA A 202 -27.33 20.14 -9.39
C ALA A 202 -26.75 18.75 -9.08
N GLN A 203 -27.00 18.21 -7.89
CA GLN A 203 -26.57 16.86 -7.53
C GLN A 203 -27.29 15.78 -8.34
N GLN A 204 -28.58 15.96 -8.66
CA GLN A 204 -29.30 15.05 -9.54
C GLN A 204 -28.72 15.03 -10.96
N ARG A 205 -28.36 16.19 -11.52
CA ARG A 205 -27.65 16.27 -12.82
C ARG A 205 -26.31 15.56 -12.77
N LEU A 206 -25.50 15.81 -11.73
CA LEU A 206 -24.21 15.14 -11.54
C LEU A 206 -24.35 13.62 -11.38
N ARG A 207 -25.35 13.15 -10.64
CA ARG A 207 -25.65 11.71 -10.48
C ARG A 207 -26.06 11.07 -11.81
N LYS A 208 -26.88 11.74 -12.62
CA LYS A 208 -27.26 11.25 -13.96
C LYS A 208 -26.04 11.14 -14.88
N VAL A 209 -25.17 12.15 -14.87
CA VAL A 209 -23.93 12.13 -15.66
C VAL A 209 -22.98 11.03 -15.18
N ARG A 210 -22.81 10.86 -13.87
CA ARG A 210 -21.97 9.80 -13.30
C ARG A 210 -22.55 8.41 -13.61
N ALA A 211 -23.85 8.19 -13.41
CA ALA A 211 -24.52 6.93 -13.76
C ALA A 211 -24.40 6.60 -15.25
N LEU A 212 -24.44 7.60 -16.14
CA LEU A 212 -24.20 7.40 -17.57
C LEU A 212 -22.74 6.97 -17.84
N LYS A 213 -21.77 7.66 -17.24
CA LYS A 213 -20.34 7.30 -17.35
C LYS A 213 -20.07 5.89 -16.82
N ASP A 214 -20.63 5.56 -15.66
CA ASP A 214 -20.46 4.24 -15.03
C ASP A 214 -21.09 3.14 -15.90
N LYS A 215 -22.26 3.40 -16.50
CA LYS A 215 -22.87 2.46 -17.47
C LYS A 215 -22.02 2.29 -18.73
N MET A 216 -21.49 3.38 -19.31
CA MET A 216 -20.62 3.29 -20.48
C MET A 216 -19.33 2.52 -20.16
N ALA A 217 -18.73 2.76 -18.99
CA ALA A 217 -17.55 2.03 -18.54
C ALA A 217 -17.86 0.54 -18.33
N ALA A 218 -18.97 0.22 -17.67
CA ALA A 218 -19.39 -1.17 -17.45
C ALA A 218 -19.65 -1.90 -18.77
N SER A 219 -20.35 -1.27 -19.73
CA SER A 219 -20.53 -1.82 -21.07
C SER A 219 -19.21 -2.00 -21.80
N GLY A 220 -18.30 -1.03 -21.73
CA GLY A 220 -16.97 -1.13 -22.35
C GLY A 220 -16.15 -2.30 -21.82
N ILE A 221 -16.16 -2.50 -20.49
CA ILE A 221 -15.50 -3.65 -19.85
C ILE A 221 -16.13 -4.97 -20.30
N ALA A 222 -17.46 -5.06 -20.38
CA ALA A 222 -18.15 -6.26 -20.82
C ALA A 222 -17.84 -6.61 -22.29
N PHE A 223 -17.87 -5.63 -23.19
CA PHE A 223 -17.51 -5.83 -24.60
C PHE A 223 -16.05 -6.25 -24.76
N GLY A 224 -15.13 -5.60 -24.03
CA GLY A 224 -13.71 -5.98 -24.06
C GLY A 224 -13.46 -7.39 -23.51
N GLY A 225 -14.15 -7.79 -22.43
CA GLY A 225 -14.07 -9.15 -21.90
C GLY A 225 -14.58 -10.18 -22.91
N ILE A 226 -15.73 -9.94 -23.54
CA ILE A 226 -16.30 -10.84 -24.54
C ILE A 226 -15.39 -10.93 -25.78
N SER A 227 -14.79 -9.83 -26.24
CA SER A 227 -13.89 -9.86 -27.40
C SER A 227 -12.64 -10.70 -27.14
N VAL A 228 -12.09 -10.65 -25.93
CA VAL A 228 -10.92 -11.46 -25.54
C VAL A 228 -11.28 -12.95 -25.52
N ILE A 229 -12.43 -13.31 -24.95
CA ILE A 229 -12.90 -14.70 -24.92
C ILE A 229 -13.09 -15.24 -26.34
N LEU A 230 -13.73 -14.47 -27.23
CA LEU A 230 -13.92 -14.84 -28.63
C LEU A 230 -12.57 -15.02 -29.35
N ALA A 231 -11.61 -14.13 -29.12
CA ALA A 231 -10.27 -14.25 -29.70
C ALA A 231 -9.55 -15.52 -29.25
N ILE A 232 -9.60 -15.85 -27.95
CA ILE A 232 -8.99 -17.07 -27.40
C ILE A 232 -9.65 -18.32 -28.00
N VAL A 233 -10.98 -18.34 -28.10
CA VAL A 233 -11.73 -19.46 -28.69
C VAL A 233 -11.37 -19.64 -30.16
N LEU A 234 -11.28 -18.55 -30.94
CA LEU A 234 -10.87 -18.61 -32.35
C LEU A 234 -9.44 -19.14 -32.51
N ILE A 235 -8.50 -18.69 -31.67
CA ILE A 235 -7.13 -19.21 -31.65
C ILE A 235 -7.13 -20.71 -31.36
N PHE A 236 -7.91 -21.17 -30.39
CA PHE A 236 -8.00 -22.59 -30.06
C PHE A 236 -8.53 -23.43 -31.23
N PHE A 237 -9.60 -23.00 -31.91
CA PHE A 237 -10.11 -23.68 -33.09
C PHE A 237 -9.12 -23.69 -34.24
N TYR A 238 -8.39 -22.58 -34.45
CA TYR A 238 -7.34 -22.50 -35.45
C TYR A 238 -6.21 -23.49 -35.16
N LEU A 239 -5.72 -23.53 -33.92
CA LEU A 239 -4.71 -24.50 -33.51
C LEU A 239 -5.19 -25.94 -33.65
N LEU A 240 -6.46 -26.22 -33.30
CA LEU A 240 -7.03 -27.55 -33.48
C LEU A 240 -7.13 -27.96 -34.95
N TYR A 241 -7.49 -27.02 -35.84
CA TYR A 241 -7.51 -27.23 -37.29
C TYR A 241 -6.11 -27.52 -37.85
N GLU A 242 -5.08 -26.78 -37.43
CA GLU A 242 -3.69 -26.99 -37.86
C GLU A 242 -3.09 -28.29 -37.32
N VAL A 243 -3.46 -28.67 -36.09
CA VAL A 243 -2.87 -29.85 -35.42
C VAL A 243 -3.63 -31.14 -35.76
N ALA A 244 -4.93 -31.10 -36.06
CA ALA A 244 -5.70 -32.31 -36.40
C ALA A 244 -5.11 -33.16 -37.55
N PRO A 245 -4.58 -32.57 -38.64
CA PRO A 245 -3.89 -33.31 -39.70
C PRO A 245 -2.63 -34.06 -39.23
N LEU A 246 -1.93 -33.58 -38.20
CA LEU A 246 -0.74 -34.25 -37.65
C LEU A 246 -1.08 -35.60 -37.00
N PHE A 247 -2.35 -35.81 -36.60
CA PHE A 247 -2.81 -37.07 -36.04
C PHE A 247 -3.31 -38.06 -37.10
N GLN A 248 -3.34 -37.69 -38.38
CA GLN A 248 -3.61 -38.65 -39.45
C GLN A 248 -2.39 -39.55 -39.65
N SER A 249 -2.61 -40.87 -39.58
CA SER A 249 -1.57 -41.87 -39.81
C SER A 249 -1.07 -41.79 -41.25
N ALA A 250 0.25 -41.72 -41.43
CA ALA A 250 0.86 -41.79 -42.75
C ALA A 250 0.56 -43.15 -43.38
N HIS A 251 -0.05 -43.17 -44.56
CA HIS A 251 -0.18 -44.37 -45.37
C HIS A 251 0.98 -44.44 -46.36
N MET A 252 1.75 -45.52 -46.30
CA MET A 252 2.75 -45.82 -47.33
C MET A 252 2.02 -46.28 -48.60
N GLN A 253 2.11 -45.52 -49.68
CA GLN A 253 1.73 -46.00 -51.00
C GLN A 253 2.86 -46.89 -51.55
N LYS A 254 2.50 -48.02 -52.18
CA LYS A 254 3.47 -48.82 -52.94
C LYS A 254 4.06 -47.96 -54.06
N TRP A 255 5.38 -48.00 -54.23
CA TRP A 255 6.08 -47.27 -55.29
C TRP A 255 5.56 -47.74 -56.66
N GLN A 256 5.09 -46.79 -57.48
CA GLN A 256 4.72 -47.03 -58.88
C GLN A 256 5.70 -46.32 -59.82
N GLU A 257 6.17 -47.02 -60.84
CA GLU A 257 6.96 -46.48 -61.94
C GLU A 257 6.27 -46.85 -63.25
N ASN A 258 6.00 -45.86 -64.11
CA ASN A 258 5.30 -46.03 -65.40
C ASN A 258 3.95 -46.79 -65.33
N GLY A 259 3.18 -46.59 -64.26
CA GLY A 259 1.81 -47.10 -64.12
C GLY A 259 1.70 -48.57 -63.69
N GLN A 260 2.80 -49.24 -63.33
CA GLN A 260 2.78 -50.58 -62.77
C GLN A 260 3.20 -50.56 -61.29
N THR A 261 2.46 -51.27 -60.44
CA THR A 261 2.82 -51.51 -59.03
C THR A 261 3.97 -52.50 -58.95
N LEU A 262 5.11 -52.07 -58.40
CA LEU A 262 6.24 -52.94 -58.11
C LEU A 262 6.06 -53.55 -56.72
N ASP A 263 6.27 -54.86 -56.60
CA ASP A 263 6.28 -55.52 -55.30
C ASP A 263 7.59 -55.21 -54.54
N ALA A 264 7.49 -55.23 -53.21
CA ALA A 264 8.60 -54.90 -52.33
C ALA A 264 9.78 -55.83 -52.59
N TYR A 265 11.00 -55.27 -52.66
CA TYR A 265 12.24 -56.02 -52.83
C TYR A 265 12.39 -57.05 -51.70
N THR A 266 12.22 -58.33 -52.02
CA THR A 266 12.58 -59.44 -51.11
C THR A 266 14.09 -59.58 -51.15
N SER A 267 14.77 -59.24 -50.04
CA SER A 267 16.19 -59.56 -49.87
C SER A 267 16.39 -61.08 -49.74
N PRO A 268 17.54 -61.64 -50.19
CA PRO A 268 17.87 -63.06 -50.00
C PRO A 268 18.03 -63.44 -48.53
#